data_AF-A0A9D4ZUT2-F1
#
_entry.id   AF-A0A9D4ZUT2-F1
#
_cell.length_a   1.000
_cell.length_b   1.000
_cell.length_c   1.000
_cell.angle_alpha   90.00
_cell.angle_beta   90.00
_cell.angle_gamma   90.00
#
_symmetry.space_group_name_H-M   'P 1'
#
loop_
_entity.id
_entity.type
_entity.pdbx_description
1 polymer ?
#
loop_
_entity_poly.entity_id
_entity_poly.type
_entity_poly.pdbx_seq_one_letter_code
_entity_poly.pdbx_strand_id
1 'polypeptide(L)'
;MPLNIDLNIPLDDVNTSNNLPNMPLNIDLNAPPNIDLSSSIEEEDHIVERNDTHNVVQTFPKKRCFLDNSQWDTIFQVLINSSVDGKIKRGVVKQLAFFYQVSIDVIYRIWKRAKESGVVSHKKTKNYGQKRVELDIEKMRNLPLVKRSTIRSLAFALETSPRKIGECLKKGILRRHSSALKPHMTEDNMKSRLKFCLSMLEESNISYDPKFQSMYNIVHIDEKWFYMTQKNKNYYLLSNEDEPYRSCKNKNFIMKVMFLVAVARPRFDNEGNETWSGKIGVFPLVDKVPAKRSSVNRPSGTLETKPITSITKEVSRMFLINKVLPAIKEKWPREYASEPIYIQQDNAPCHVSINNEEFLLAASEGGFDIRLICQPPNSPDLNILDLGFFSAIQALQQKNATKTVDELIQVVQNSYDAFSSVDSNKIFLTLQSCMIEIMKVRGSNNYKIPHIKKDVMLRQAILPAQLNCEKKLVEEVIECLQN
;
A
#
# COMPACT_ATOMS: atom_id res chain seq x y z
N MET A 1 55.07 26.99 7.01
CA MET A 1 55.91 25.82 7.39
C MET A 1 55.67 25.52 8.85
N PRO A 2 55.51 24.26 9.29
CA PRO A 2 55.19 23.02 8.57
C PRO A 2 53.88 22.37 9.13
N LEU A 3 53.01 21.81 8.27
CA LEU A 3 52.77 20.37 8.13
C LEU A 3 53.47 19.46 9.16
N ASN A 4 52.68 18.76 9.97
CA ASN A 4 53.01 17.38 10.32
C ASN A 4 51.72 16.55 10.43
N ILE A 5 51.58 15.68 9.42
CA ILE A 5 50.72 14.51 9.43
C ILE A 5 51.48 13.48 10.26
N ASP A 6 50.87 12.98 11.33
CA ASP A 6 51.35 11.78 12.01
C ASP A 6 50.38 10.63 11.68
N LEU A 7 50.89 9.69 10.89
CA LEU A 7 50.28 8.42 10.51
C LEU A 7 50.79 7.38 11.49
N ASN A 8 50.11 7.20 12.61
CA ASN A 8 50.27 6.01 13.44
C ASN A 8 48.93 5.60 14.07
N ILE A 9 48.34 4.60 13.43
CA ILE A 9 47.25 3.77 13.92
C ILE A 9 47.85 2.74 14.90
N PRO A 10 47.22 2.52 16.06
CA PRO A 10 47.15 1.18 16.65
C PRO A 10 45.76 0.61 16.37
N LEU A 11 45.76 -0.52 15.65
CA LEU A 11 44.67 -1.48 15.64
C LEU A 11 44.50 -1.97 17.07
N ASP A 12 43.30 -1.89 17.63
CA ASP A 12 42.81 -2.86 18.61
C ASP A 12 41.27 -2.84 18.70
N ASP A 13 40.71 -4.05 18.57
CA ASP A 13 39.42 -4.55 19.01
C ASP A 13 38.11 -3.95 18.46
N VAL A 14 37.71 -4.53 17.32
CA VAL A 14 36.32 -4.67 16.88
C VAL A 14 35.54 -5.47 17.92
N ASN A 15 34.74 -4.80 18.73
CA ASN A 15 33.63 -5.43 19.42
C ASN A 15 32.38 -4.53 19.36
N THR A 16 31.81 -4.41 18.15
CA THR A 16 30.50 -3.79 17.94
C THR A 16 29.43 -4.86 17.89
N SER A 17 28.74 -5.00 19.02
CA SER A 17 27.37 -5.47 19.11
C SER A 17 26.48 -4.73 18.09
N ASN A 18 26.05 -5.43 17.05
CA ASN A 18 25.03 -4.94 16.11
C ASN A 18 23.66 -4.94 16.80
N ASN A 19 23.40 -3.92 17.62
CA ASN A 19 22.04 -3.49 17.93
C ASN A 19 21.53 -2.64 16.77
N LEU A 20 20.93 -3.28 15.77
CA LEU A 20 20.04 -2.57 14.85
C LEU A 20 18.73 -2.28 15.59
N PRO A 21 18.25 -1.02 15.62
CA PRO A 21 16.95 -0.71 16.16
C PRO A 21 15.86 -1.33 15.28
N ASN A 22 14.93 -2.06 15.92
CA ASN A 22 13.68 -2.53 15.35
C ASN A 22 12.93 -1.35 14.70
N MET A 23 13.04 -1.20 13.38
CA MET A 23 12.15 -0.31 12.63
C MET A 23 10.78 -0.98 12.50
N PRO A 24 9.68 -0.35 12.94
CA PRO A 24 8.35 -0.91 12.78
C PRO A 24 7.99 -0.99 11.29
N LEU A 25 7.61 -2.20 10.87
CA LEU A 25 7.05 -2.51 9.55
C LEU A 25 5.73 -1.76 9.37
N ASN A 26 5.76 -0.62 8.68
CA ASN A 26 4.56 0.10 8.29
C ASN A 26 3.99 -0.55 7.02
N ILE A 27 3.32 -1.70 7.17
CA ILE A 27 2.59 -2.36 6.08
C ILE A 27 1.23 -1.65 5.95
N ASP A 28 1.07 -0.83 4.92
CA ASP A 28 -0.24 -0.29 4.55
C ASP A 28 -1.12 -1.43 3.99
N LEU A 29 -1.96 -1.99 4.87
CA LEU A 29 -2.92 -3.05 4.55
C LEU A 29 -4.00 -2.62 3.54
N ASN A 30 -4.04 -1.36 3.13
CA ASN A 30 -5.00 -0.83 2.15
C ASN A 30 -4.38 -0.51 0.77
N ALA A 31 -3.11 -0.84 0.54
CA ALA A 31 -2.48 -0.57 -0.75
C ALA A 31 -3.10 -1.47 -1.85
N PRO A 32 -3.75 -0.89 -2.89
CA PRO A 32 -4.18 -1.68 -4.03
C PRO A 32 -2.97 -2.30 -4.73
N PRO A 33 -3.10 -3.50 -5.34
CA PRO A 33 -2.01 -4.08 -6.11
C PRO A 33 -1.66 -3.14 -7.27
N ASN A 34 -0.39 -2.73 -7.33
CA ASN A 34 0.23 -1.88 -8.35
C ASN A 34 -0.20 -0.42 -8.37
N ILE A 35 0.58 0.42 -7.68
CA ILE A 35 0.74 1.83 -8.04
C ILE A 35 1.96 1.91 -8.95
N ASP A 36 1.67 2.10 -10.24
CA ASP A 36 2.63 2.42 -11.29
C ASP A 36 3.13 3.85 -11.09
N LEU A 37 4.20 3.99 -10.30
CA LEU A 37 4.86 5.26 -10.01
C LEU A 37 6.17 5.33 -10.81
N SER A 38 6.07 5.71 -12.08
CA SER A 38 7.23 6.12 -12.88
C SER A 38 7.58 7.58 -12.54
N SER A 39 8.49 7.75 -11.58
CA SER A 39 9.20 9.00 -11.36
C SER A 39 10.20 9.23 -12.50
N SER A 40 10.13 10.42 -13.10
CA SER A 40 11.02 10.88 -14.15
C SER A 40 12.39 11.22 -13.54
N ILE A 41 13.46 10.57 -14.02
CA ILE A 41 14.84 10.99 -13.75
C ILE A 41 15.20 12.07 -14.77
N GLU A 42 15.68 13.21 -14.28
CA GLU A 42 16.29 14.28 -15.07
C GLU A 42 17.70 13.84 -15.47
N GLU A 43 18.00 13.90 -16.77
CA GLU A 43 19.34 13.70 -17.32
C GLU A 43 20.22 14.91 -16.94
N GLU A 44 21.26 14.70 -16.13
CA GLU A 44 22.37 15.64 -15.99
C GLU A 44 23.52 15.19 -16.91
N ASP A 45 23.82 16.00 -17.92
CA ASP A 45 24.94 15.84 -18.84
C ASP A 45 26.28 16.00 -18.09
N HIS A 46 27.04 14.91 -18.03
CA HIS A 46 28.46 14.91 -17.68
C HIS A 46 29.29 15.47 -18.85
N ILE A 47 29.83 16.68 -18.71
CA ILE A 47 30.94 17.16 -19.56
C ILE A 47 32.25 16.87 -18.84
N VAL A 48 33.02 15.96 -19.43
CA VAL A 48 34.43 15.69 -19.13
C VAL A 48 35.27 16.82 -19.69
N GLU A 49 36.20 17.40 -18.90
CA GLU A 49 37.44 17.90 -19.50
C GLU A 49 38.62 17.90 -18.51
N ARG A 50 39.77 17.49 -19.07
CA ARG A 50 41.08 17.31 -18.47
C ARG A 50 41.86 18.64 -18.39
N ASN A 51 42.88 18.61 -17.54
CA ASN A 51 43.81 19.67 -17.14
C ASN A 51 44.42 20.56 -18.24
N ASP A 52 44.52 21.84 -17.88
CA ASP A 52 45.63 22.80 -17.99
C ASP A 52 46.38 22.98 -19.31
N THR A 53 46.33 24.19 -19.85
CA THR A 53 47.50 25.11 -19.86
C THR A 53 47.10 26.56 -20.09
N HIS A 54 47.86 27.43 -19.43
CA HIS A 54 47.77 28.89 -19.26
C HIS A 54 47.24 29.74 -20.43
N ASN A 55 46.28 30.63 -20.11
CA ASN A 55 46.39 32.07 -20.37
C ASN A 55 45.33 32.84 -19.57
N VAL A 56 45.79 33.75 -18.71
CA VAL A 56 44.94 34.61 -17.86
C VAL A 56 44.29 35.68 -18.73
N VAL A 57 43.08 35.41 -19.22
CA VAL A 57 42.14 36.43 -19.66
C VAL A 57 41.18 36.66 -18.50
N GLN A 58 41.05 37.91 -18.03
CA GLN A 58 40.04 38.29 -17.06
C GLN A 58 38.65 37.94 -17.60
N THR A 59 38.12 36.80 -17.19
CA THR A 59 36.78 36.34 -17.52
C THR A 59 35.81 36.89 -16.47
N PHE A 60 35.00 37.87 -16.86
CA PHE A 60 33.83 38.26 -16.07
C PHE A 60 32.89 37.05 -15.93
N PRO A 61 32.29 36.80 -14.75
CA PRO A 61 31.42 35.64 -14.55
C PRO A 61 30.22 35.73 -15.50
N LYS A 62 29.99 34.67 -16.29
CA LYS A 62 28.88 34.51 -17.26
C LYS A 62 27.51 34.31 -16.58
N LYS A 63 27.20 35.00 -15.47
CA LYS A 63 25.86 35.02 -14.89
C LYS A 63 25.17 36.32 -15.35
N ARG A 64 24.08 36.20 -16.11
CA ARG A 64 23.27 37.37 -16.51
C ARG A 64 22.68 38.03 -15.26
N CYS A 65 23.17 39.21 -14.88
CA CYS A 65 22.55 40.05 -13.85
C CYS A 65 21.19 40.57 -14.33
N PHE A 66 20.12 40.19 -13.62
CA PHE A 66 18.78 40.73 -13.85
C PHE A 66 18.54 41.87 -12.87
N LEU A 67 18.22 43.05 -13.41
CA LEU A 67 17.85 44.23 -12.64
C LEU A 67 16.37 44.16 -12.24
N ASP A 68 16.05 44.42 -10.98
CA ASP A 68 14.68 44.53 -10.47
C ASP A 68 14.03 45.89 -10.77
N ASN A 69 12.72 46.04 -10.52
CA ASN A 69 12.01 47.29 -10.85
C ASN A 69 12.50 48.51 -10.05
N SER A 70 13.00 48.32 -8.83
CA SER A 70 13.52 49.42 -8.00
C SER A 70 14.88 49.91 -8.52
N GLN A 71 15.73 48.98 -8.94
CA GLN A 71 16.99 49.25 -9.60
C GLN A 71 16.78 49.91 -10.96
N TRP A 72 15.76 49.48 -11.71
CA TRP A 72 15.36 50.11 -12.97
C TRP A 72 14.96 51.59 -12.76
N ASP A 73 14.17 51.88 -11.73
CA ASP A 73 13.75 53.25 -11.40
C ASP A 73 14.93 54.11 -10.92
N THR A 74 15.79 53.56 -10.06
CA THR A 74 17.00 54.25 -9.57
C THR A 74 17.95 54.60 -10.71
N ILE A 75 18.21 53.65 -11.62
CA ILE A 75 19.03 53.89 -12.82
C ILE A 75 18.41 55.00 -13.68
N PHE A 76 17.09 55.00 -13.82
CA PHE A 76 16.39 56.02 -14.59
C PHE A 76 16.50 57.42 -13.96
N GLN A 77 16.26 57.56 -12.65
CA GLN A 77 16.40 58.84 -11.94
C GLN A 77 17.81 59.42 -12.10
N VAL A 78 18.84 58.58 -11.98
CA VAL A 78 20.22 58.99 -12.19
C VAL A 78 20.47 59.44 -13.64
N LEU A 79 19.89 58.75 -14.62
CA LEU A 79 20.02 59.12 -16.04
C LEU A 79 19.29 60.44 -16.38
N ILE A 80 18.12 60.71 -15.80
CA ILE A 80 17.42 61.99 -15.94
C ILE A 80 18.25 63.13 -15.35
N ASN A 81 18.66 62.98 -14.08
CA ASN A 81 19.36 64.02 -13.34
C ASN A 81 20.75 64.33 -13.92
N SER A 82 21.31 63.37 -14.67
CA SER A 82 22.57 63.52 -15.39
C SER A 82 22.42 63.87 -16.88
N SER A 83 21.20 64.12 -17.36
CA SER A 83 20.93 64.52 -18.74
C SER A 83 20.82 66.04 -18.88
N VAL A 84 21.37 66.59 -19.96
CA VAL A 84 21.25 68.00 -20.36
C VAL A 84 20.85 68.01 -21.84
N ASP A 85 19.82 68.77 -22.20
CA ASP A 85 19.23 68.82 -23.56
C ASP A 85 18.90 67.43 -24.14
N GLY A 86 18.43 66.52 -23.28
CA GLY A 86 18.06 65.16 -23.66
C GLY A 86 19.25 64.24 -24.00
N LYS A 87 20.48 64.67 -23.76
CA LYS A 87 21.72 63.87 -23.91
C LYS A 87 22.30 63.53 -22.54
N ILE A 88 22.65 62.26 -22.33
CA ILE A 88 23.25 61.78 -21.08
C ILE A 88 24.72 62.22 -21.02
N LYS A 89 25.17 62.72 -19.86
CA LYS A 89 26.59 63.07 -19.63
C LYS A 89 27.53 61.89 -19.95
N ARG A 90 28.66 62.22 -20.59
CA ARG A 90 29.66 61.24 -21.04
C ARG A 90 30.22 60.48 -19.84
N GLY A 91 30.20 59.14 -19.91
CA GLY A 91 30.75 58.27 -18.86
C GLY A 91 29.73 57.70 -17.87
N VAL A 92 28.59 58.38 -17.64
CA VAL A 92 27.56 57.94 -16.68
C VAL A 92 27.01 56.55 -17.01
N VAL A 93 26.76 56.28 -18.30
CA VAL A 93 26.26 54.97 -18.75
C VAL A 93 27.28 53.85 -18.48
N LYS A 94 28.58 54.11 -18.63
CA LYS A 94 29.63 53.13 -18.35
C LYS A 94 29.76 52.86 -16.86
N GLN A 95 29.64 53.91 -16.03
CA GLN A 95 29.66 53.79 -14.58
C GLN A 95 28.46 53.00 -14.05
N LEU A 96 27.26 53.27 -14.55
CA LEU A 96 26.05 52.51 -14.18
C LEU A 96 26.13 51.06 -14.65
N ALA A 97 26.60 50.82 -15.88
CA ALA A 97 26.81 49.47 -16.39
C ALA A 97 27.81 48.67 -15.53
N PHE A 98 28.90 49.31 -15.10
CA PHE A 98 29.89 48.71 -14.21
C PHE A 98 29.33 48.44 -12.81
N PHE A 99 28.67 49.43 -12.20
CA PHE A 99 28.11 49.32 -10.85
C PHE A 99 27.06 48.23 -10.72
N TYR A 100 26.14 48.16 -11.69
CA TYR A 100 25.07 47.14 -11.72
C TYR A 100 25.48 45.83 -12.41
N GLN A 101 26.73 45.73 -12.88
CA GLN A 101 27.26 44.55 -13.59
C GLN A 101 26.38 44.10 -14.77
N VAL A 102 25.88 45.07 -15.55
CA VAL A 102 25.07 44.83 -16.76
C VAL A 102 25.73 45.41 -17.99
N SER A 103 25.32 44.98 -19.18
CA SER A 103 25.86 45.59 -20.40
C SER A 103 25.40 47.04 -20.56
N ILE A 104 26.23 47.85 -21.20
CA ILE A 104 25.93 49.23 -21.57
C ILE A 104 24.60 49.32 -22.36
N ASP A 105 24.30 48.30 -23.18
CA ASP A 105 23.06 48.22 -23.94
C ASP A 105 21.80 48.08 -23.07
N VAL A 106 21.92 47.45 -21.89
CA VAL A 106 20.80 47.35 -20.94
C VAL A 106 20.47 48.74 -20.38
N ILE A 107 21.48 49.53 -20.02
CA ILE A 107 21.29 50.91 -19.53
C ILE A 107 20.69 51.80 -20.63
N TYR A 108 21.17 51.70 -21.87
CA TYR A 108 20.57 52.42 -22.99
C TYR A 108 19.13 51.98 -23.28
N ARG A 109 18.80 50.69 -23.09
CA ARG A 109 17.44 50.18 -23.25
C ARG A 109 16.50 50.72 -22.18
N ILE A 110 16.98 50.89 -20.95
CA ILE A 110 16.23 51.56 -19.86
C ILE A 110 15.97 53.01 -20.25
N TRP A 111 17.01 53.76 -20.66
CA TRP A 111 16.90 55.15 -21.10
C TRP A 111 15.90 55.36 -22.24
N LYS A 112 16.02 54.55 -23.30
CA LYS A 112 15.14 54.64 -24.47
C LYS A 112 13.68 54.41 -24.10
N ARG A 113 13.39 53.39 -23.28
CA ARG A 113 12.02 53.09 -22.85
C ARG A 113 11.43 54.19 -21.98
N ALA A 114 12.23 54.73 -21.08
CA ALA A 114 11.73 55.75 -20.18
C ALA A 114 11.40 57.07 -20.92
N LYS A 115 12.14 57.39 -22.00
CA LYS A 115 11.76 58.47 -22.94
C LYS A 115 10.47 58.20 -23.70
N GLU A 116 10.18 56.95 -24.04
CA GLU A 116 9.02 56.57 -24.87
C GLU A 116 7.72 56.45 -24.06
N SER A 117 7.76 55.95 -22.82
CA SER A 117 6.54 55.57 -22.08
C SER A 117 6.39 56.15 -20.66
N GLY A 118 7.38 56.88 -20.12
CA GLY A 118 7.34 57.49 -18.78
C GLY A 118 7.30 56.52 -17.58
N VAL A 119 6.98 55.23 -17.79
CA VAL A 119 6.95 54.16 -16.77
C VAL A 119 8.08 53.18 -16.98
N VAL A 120 8.84 52.91 -15.91
CA VAL A 120 10.05 52.09 -15.94
C VAL A 120 9.81 50.77 -15.21
N SER A 121 9.36 49.74 -15.93
CA SER A 121 9.25 48.37 -15.39
C SER A 121 9.84 47.34 -16.36
N HIS A 122 10.44 46.29 -15.82
CA HIS A 122 10.97 45.21 -16.64
C HIS A 122 9.81 44.43 -17.32
N LYS A 123 9.92 44.10 -18.61
CA LYS A 123 8.90 43.33 -19.37
C LYS A 123 8.73 41.86 -18.92
N LYS A 124 9.18 41.48 -17.73
CA LYS A 124 8.96 40.13 -17.15
C LYS A 124 8.05 40.15 -15.92
N THR A 125 7.32 41.24 -15.70
CA THR A 125 6.42 41.46 -14.55
C THR A 125 5.06 40.76 -14.65
N LYS A 126 4.69 40.25 -15.83
CA LYS A 126 3.50 39.39 -16.02
C LYS A 126 3.90 37.92 -16.02
N ASN A 127 2.93 37.00 -16.00
CA ASN A 127 3.19 35.55 -16.07
C ASN A 127 3.90 35.17 -17.38
N TYR A 128 5.22 35.28 -17.44
CA TYR A 128 6.05 34.80 -18.54
C TYR A 128 6.47 33.37 -18.22
N GLY A 129 5.74 32.42 -18.81
CA GLY A 129 5.92 30.98 -18.67
C GLY A 129 4.88 30.22 -19.51
N GLN A 130 5.00 28.90 -19.58
CA GLN A 130 4.00 28.06 -20.24
C GLN A 130 2.63 28.30 -19.57
N LYS A 131 1.60 28.61 -20.38
CA LYS A 131 0.24 28.80 -19.88
C LYS A 131 -0.23 27.53 -19.15
N ARG A 132 -1.04 27.72 -18.09
CA ARG A 132 -1.63 26.60 -17.35
C ARG A 132 -2.38 25.69 -18.31
N VAL A 133 -2.25 24.38 -18.09
CA VAL A 133 -2.92 23.37 -18.89
C VAL A 133 -4.40 23.43 -18.54
N GLU A 134 -5.20 24.10 -19.36
CA GLU A 134 -6.66 24.15 -19.19
C GLU A 134 -7.26 22.87 -19.74
N LEU A 135 -7.89 22.09 -18.86
CA LEU A 135 -8.66 20.90 -19.24
C LEU A 135 -10.14 21.26 -19.16
N ASP A 136 -10.90 20.93 -20.20
CA ASP A 136 -12.35 21.13 -20.21
C ASP A 136 -13.01 20.09 -19.29
N ILE A 137 -13.33 20.52 -18.07
CA ILE A 137 -13.87 19.68 -17.01
C ILE A 137 -15.31 19.25 -17.35
N GLU A 138 -16.11 20.12 -17.97
CA GLU A 138 -17.50 19.84 -18.30
C GLU A 138 -17.61 18.80 -19.41
N LYS A 139 -16.83 18.98 -20.49
CA LYS A 139 -16.73 17.99 -21.55
C LYS A 139 -16.26 16.65 -20.98
N MET A 140 -15.26 16.65 -20.09
CA MET A 140 -14.81 15.42 -19.45
C MET A 140 -15.91 14.74 -18.63
N ARG A 141 -16.69 15.48 -17.83
CA ARG A 141 -17.78 14.90 -17.01
C ARG A 141 -18.88 14.25 -17.83
N ASN A 142 -19.16 14.76 -19.02
CA ASN A 142 -20.20 14.23 -19.92
C ASN A 142 -19.73 13.05 -20.77
N LEU A 143 -18.43 12.74 -20.81
CA LEU A 143 -17.93 11.61 -21.60
C LEU A 143 -18.26 10.25 -20.96
N PRO A 144 -18.71 9.24 -21.71
CA PRO A 144 -18.81 7.87 -21.20
C PRO A 144 -17.48 7.35 -20.67
N LEU A 145 -17.48 6.59 -19.57
CA LEU A 145 -16.25 6.06 -18.94
C LEU A 145 -15.39 5.22 -19.89
N VAL A 146 -16.00 4.54 -20.88
CA VAL A 146 -15.29 3.76 -21.90
C VAL A 146 -14.28 4.62 -22.66
N LYS A 147 -14.61 5.88 -22.94
CA LYS A 147 -13.73 6.87 -23.62
C LYS A 147 -12.68 7.49 -22.69
N ARG A 148 -12.69 7.14 -21.39
CA ARG A 148 -11.73 7.63 -20.38
C ARG A 148 -10.70 6.58 -19.96
N SER A 149 -10.68 5.43 -20.63
CA SER A 149 -9.87 4.25 -20.26
C SER A 149 -8.37 4.43 -20.51
N THR A 150 -7.98 5.16 -21.56
CA THR A 150 -6.58 5.38 -21.94
C THR A 150 -6.31 6.85 -22.20
N ILE A 151 -5.04 7.27 -22.04
CA ILE A 151 -4.60 8.64 -22.34
C ILE A 151 -4.98 9.03 -23.77
N ARG A 152 -4.80 8.13 -24.74
CA ARG A 152 -5.11 8.40 -26.16
C ARG A 152 -6.62 8.54 -26.40
N SER A 153 -7.43 7.65 -25.84
CA SER A 153 -8.90 7.70 -25.99
C SER A 153 -9.47 8.96 -25.36
N LEU A 154 -9.00 9.33 -24.16
CA LEU A 154 -9.42 10.53 -23.47
C LEU A 154 -8.99 11.79 -24.23
N ALA A 155 -7.76 11.82 -24.74
CA ALA A 155 -7.24 12.93 -25.53
C ALA A 155 -8.07 13.15 -26.80
N PHE A 156 -8.39 12.09 -27.53
CA PHE A 156 -9.25 12.15 -28.71
C PHE A 156 -10.66 12.67 -28.36
N ALA A 157 -11.26 12.15 -27.29
CA ALA A 157 -12.61 12.54 -26.87
C ALA A 157 -12.69 13.99 -26.36
N LEU A 158 -11.60 14.52 -25.81
CA LEU A 158 -11.48 15.91 -25.37
C LEU A 158 -10.91 16.85 -26.45
N GLU A 159 -10.67 16.36 -27.67
CA GLU A 159 -10.05 17.11 -28.77
C GLU A 159 -8.73 17.78 -28.32
N THR A 160 -7.89 17.01 -27.62
CA THR A 160 -6.63 17.49 -27.08
C THR A 160 -5.49 16.52 -27.32
N SER A 161 -4.26 16.91 -26.98
CA SER A 161 -3.08 16.06 -27.18
C SER A 161 -2.90 15.06 -26.04
N PRO A 162 -2.44 13.83 -26.32
CA PRO A 162 -2.06 12.85 -25.29
C PRO A 162 -1.03 13.41 -24.29
N ARG A 163 -0.12 14.26 -24.76
CA ARG A 163 0.86 14.95 -23.93
C ARG A 163 0.17 15.83 -22.88
N LYS A 164 -0.86 16.58 -23.25
CA LYS A 164 -1.62 17.45 -22.34
C LYS A 164 -2.27 16.64 -21.22
N ILE A 165 -2.89 15.52 -21.55
CA ILE A 165 -3.47 14.59 -20.56
C ILE A 165 -2.38 14.00 -19.65
N GLY A 166 -1.22 13.63 -20.20
CA GLY A 166 -0.06 13.18 -19.42
C GLY A 166 0.46 14.24 -18.46
N GLU A 167 0.56 15.50 -18.88
CA GLU A 167 0.92 16.63 -18.00
C GLU A 167 -0.14 16.86 -16.91
N CYS A 168 -1.43 16.72 -17.22
CA CYS A 168 -2.50 16.80 -16.22
C CYS A 168 -2.40 15.68 -15.17
N LEU A 169 -2.00 14.47 -15.56
CA LEU A 169 -1.73 13.37 -14.64
C LEU A 169 -0.52 13.68 -13.74
N LYS A 170 0.60 14.15 -14.32
CA LYS A 170 1.81 14.53 -13.55
C LYS A 170 1.53 15.68 -12.56
N LYS A 171 0.69 16.64 -12.96
CA LYS A 171 0.28 17.78 -12.12
C LYS A 171 -0.83 17.45 -11.12
N GLY A 172 -1.34 16.21 -11.10
CA GLY A 172 -2.42 15.80 -10.19
C GLY A 172 -3.81 16.37 -10.51
N ILE A 173 -3.98 17.04 -11.66
CA ILE A 173 -5.29 17.53 -12.13
C ILE A 173 -6.19 16.34 -12.47
N LEU A 174 -5.59 15.31 -13.08
CA LEU A 174 -6.23 14.02 -13.34
C LEU A 174 -5.59 12.96 -12.44
N ARG A 175 -6.38 11.95 -12.07
CA ARG A 175 -5.87 10.75 -11.40
C ARG A 175 -6.25 9.50 -12.17
N ARG A 176 -5.36 8.53 -12.21
CA ARG A 176 -5.72 7.17 -12.61
C ARG A 176 -6.50 6.50 -11.49
N HIS A 177 -7.50 5.70 -11.84
CA HIS A 177 -8.24 4.90 -10.88
C HIS A 177 -8.55 3.55 -11.53
N SER A 178 -8.17 2.48 -10.84
CA SER A 178 -8.52 1.12 -11.22
C SER A 178 -9.79 0.73 -10.47
N SER A 179 -10.80 0.25 -11.19
CA SER A 179 -12.04 -0.29 -10.61
C SER A 179 -12.00 -1.81 -10.72
N ALA A 180 -11.78 -2.48 -9.59
CA ALA A 180 -11.92 -3.93 -9.52
C ALA A 180 -13.40 -4.34 -9.60
N LEU A 181 -13.67 -5.48 -10.25
CA LEU A 181 -15.01 -6.07 -10.23
C LEU A 181 -15.32 -6.60 -8.84
N LYS A 182 -16.51 -6.30 -8.34
CA LYS A 182 -17.05 -6.82 -7.08
C LYS A 182 -18.14 -7.84 -7.38
N PRO A 183 -18.34 -8.86 -6.53
CA PRO A 183 -19.47 -9.77 -6.66
C PRO A 183 -20.79 -9.00 -6.69
N HIS A 184 -21.71 -9.45 -7.53
CA HIS A 184 -23.07 -8.93 -7.53
C HIS A 184 -23.79 -9.39 -6.26
N MET A 185 -24.44 -8.46 -5.56
CA MET A 185 -25.17 -8.73 -4.32
C MET A 185 -26.67 -8.75 -4.62
N THR A 186 -27.33 -9.88 -4.30
CA THR A 186 -28.80 -9.97 -4.26
C THR A 186 -29.33 -9.35 -2.97
N GLU A 187 -30.62 -9.04 -2.93
CA GLU A 187 -31.27 -8.54 -1.71
C GLU A 187 -31.11 -9.52 -0.53
N ASP A 188 -31.24 -10.82 -0.78
CA ASP A 188 -31.02 -11.86 0.24
C ASP A 188 -29.59 -11.86 0.77
N ASN A 189 -28.59 -11.67 -0.09
CA ASN A 189 -27.20 -11.54 0.33
C ASN A 189 -27.01 -10.30 1.21
N MET A 190 -27.60 -9.17 0.83
CA MET A 190 -27.54 -7.93 1.61
C MET A 190 -28.22 -8.10 2.98
N LYS A 191 -29.44 -8.66 3.03
CA LYS A 191 -30.15 -8.95 4.29
C LYS A 191 -29.36 -9.92 5.18
N SER A 192 -28.75 -10.96 4.59
CA SER A 192 -27.90 -11.92 5.33
C SER A 192 -26.67 -11.24 5.94
N ARG A 193 -26.03 -10.33 5.20
CA ARG A 193 -24.90 -9.53 5.69
C ARG A 193 -25.29 -8.61 6.83
N LEU A 194 -26.45 -7.95 6.75
CA LEU A 194 -26.98 -7.10 7.82
C LEU A 194 -27.27 -7.90 9.09
N LYS A 195 -27.95 -9.05 8.97
CA LYS A 195 -28.22 -9.96 10.10
C LYS A 195 -26.93 -10.40 10.78
N PHE A 196 -25.90 -10.74 10.00
CA PHE A 196 -24.60 -11.12 10.52
C PHE A 196 -23.87 -9.97 11.23
N CYS A 197 -23.95 -8.74 10.70
CA CYS A 197 -23.36 -7.58 11.38
C CYS A 197 -24.05 -7.32 12.72
N LEU A 198 -25.39 -7.44 12.78
CA LEU A 198 -26.14 -7.31 14.03
C LEU A 198 -25.80 -8.41 15.04
N SER A 199 -25.64 -9.66 14.60
CA SER A 199 -25.28 -10.77 15.50
C SER A 199 -23.88 -10.65 16.11
N MET A 200 -23.04 -9.76 15.58
CA MET A 200 -21.71 -9.48 16.11
C MET A 200 -21.70 -8.32 17.13
N LEU A 201 -22.86 -7.73 17.46
CA LEU A 201 -23.01 -6.77 18.55
C LEU A 201 -23.23 -7.50 19.90
N GLU A 202 -22.81 -6.88 20.99
CA GLU A 202 -23.06 -7.37 22.35
C GLU A 202 -24.52 -7.16 22.73
N GLU A 203 -25.28 -8.24 22.91
CA GLU A 203 -26.73 -8.22 23.18
C GLU A 203 -27.11 -7.32 24.36
N SER A 204 -26.30 -7.31 25.43
CA SER A 204 -26.55 -6.51 26.64
C SER A 204 -26.53 -5.00 26.42
N ASN A 205 -25.83 -4.53 25.37
CA ASN A 205 -25.53 -3.11 25.17
C ASN A 205 -26.27 -2.50 23.97
N ILE A 206 -26.99 -3.30 23.16
CA ILE A 206 -27.66 -2.86 21.93
C ILE A 206 -28.61 -1.68 22.17
N SER A 207 -29.32 -1.65 23.30
CA SER A 207 -30.36 -0.63 23.56
C SER A 207 -29.83 0.75 23.96
N TYR A 208 -28.57 0.85 24.43
CA TYR A 208 -28.03 2.10 24.99
C TYR A 208 -26.70 2.52 24.33
N ASP A 209 -25.74 1.61 24.20
CA ASP A 209 -24.42 1.85 23.60
C ASP A 209 -23.98 0.62 22.80
N PRO A 210 -24.51 0.43 21.57
CA PRO A 210 -24.21 -0.76 20.79
C PRO A 210 -22.71 -0.88 20.51
N LYS A 211 -22.14 -2.02 20.90
CA LYS A 211 -20.71 -2.29 20.79
C LYS A 211 -20.49 -3.66 20.20
N PHE A 212 -19.47 -3.81 19.34
CA PHE A 212 -19.14 -5.13 18.79
C PHE A 212 -18.59 -6.05 19.86
N GLN A 213 -18.90 -7.34 19.77
CA GLN A 213 -18.29 -8.38 20.59
C GLN A 213 -16.77 -8.39 20.42
N SER A 214 -16.07 -8.91 21.43
CA SER A 214 -14.61 -8.93 21.46
C SER A 214 -14.01 -9.87 20.42
N MET A 215 -14.77 -10.89 19.99
CA MET A 215 -14.35 -11.92 19.04
C MET A 215 -13.17 -12.78 19.53
N TYR A 216 -12.85 -12.77 20.83
CA TYR A 216 -11.76 -13.59 21.39
C TYR A 216 -12.01 -15.10 21.32
N ASN A 217 -13.26 -15.50 21.15
CA ASN A 217 -13.70 -16.88 21.02
C ASN A 217 -14.01 -17.31 19.57
N ILE A 218 -13.64 -16.48 18.58
CA ILE A 218 -13.86 -16.78 17.15
C ILE A 218 -12.51 -17.13 16.49
N VAL A 219 -12.45 -18.30 15.88
CA VAL A 219 -11.36 -18.77 15.01
C VAL A 219 -11.81 -18.60 13.57
N HIS A 220 -11.11 -17.78 12.81
CA HIS A 220 -11.33 -17.67 11.37
C HIS A 220 -10.49 -18.73 10.65
N ILE A 221 -11.14 -19.45 9.72
CA ILE A 221 -10.48 -20.38 8.82
C ILE A 221 -10.78 -20.04 7.37
N ASP A 222 -9.81 -20.32 6.51
CA ASP A 222 -9.94 -20.17 5.05
C ASP A 222 -8.76 -20.83 4.33
N GLU A 223 -8.95 -21.13 3.04
CA GLU A 223 -7.94 -21.70 2.17
C GLU A 223 -7.36 -20.71 1.18
N LYS A 224 -6.03 -20.72 1.02
CA LYS A 224 -5.35 -19.87 0.04
C LYS A 224 -4.28 -20.58 -0.76
N TRP A 225 -4.25 -20.30 -2.06
CA TRP A 225 -3.14 -20.64 -2.95
C TRP A 225 -1.97 -19.67 -2.79
N PHE A 226 -0.82 -20.19 -2.41
CA PHE A 226 0.47 -19.50 -2.48
C PHE A 226 1.25 -19.97 -3.70
N TYR A 227 1.78 -19.01 -4.45
CA TYR A 227 2.47 -19.26 -5.72
C TYR A 227 3.97 -19.10 -5.54
N MET A 228 4.74 -19.96 -6.20
CA MET A 228 6.20 -19.89 -6.23
C MET A 228 6.70 -18.53 -6.76
N THR A 229 5.98 -17.97 -7.72
CA THR A 229 6.32 -16.68 -8.32
C THR A 229 5.08 -16.01 -8.89
N GLN A 230 5.09 -14.68 -9.00
CA GLN A 230 4.01 -13.93 -9.64
C GLN A 230 4.25 -13.82 -11.14
N LYS A 231 3.17 -13.78 -11.94
CA LYS A 231 3.22 -13.59 -13.39
C LYS A 231 3.93 -12.28 -13.75
N ASN A 232 3.55 -11.19 -13.08
CA ASN A 232 4.15 -9.87 -13.21
C ASN A 232 4.70 -9.48 -11.84
N LYS A 233 5.93 -8.97 -11.81
CA LYS A 233 6.55 -8.33 -10.63
C LYS A 233 7.13 -7.00 -11.07
N ASN A 234 7.03 -6.01 -10.20
CA ASN A 234 7.66 -4.72 -10.43
C ASN A 234 9.04 -4.75 -9.76
N TYR A 235 10.04 -4.22 -10.45
CA TYR A 235 11.38 -4.01 -9.93
C TYR A 235 11.71 -2.53 -10.09
N TYR A 236 12.29 -1.93 -9.06
CA TYR A 236 12.94 -0.64 -9.19
C TYR A 236 14.38 -0.91 -9.58
N LEU A 237 14.76 -0.47 -10.79
CA LEU A 237 16.07 -0.70 -11.38
C LEU A 237 16.78 0.64 -11.54
N LEU A 238 18.11 0.64 -11.46
CA LEU A 238 18.89 1.82 -11.83
C LEU A 238 18.78 2.10 -13.34
N SER A 239 19.05 3.33 -13.76
CA SER A 239 18.94 3.73 -15.18
C SER A 239 19.88 2.95 -16.11
N ASN A 240 20.98 2.43 -15.57
CA ASN A 240 21.99 1.65 -16.27
C ASN A 240 21.94 0.14 -15.94
N GLU A 241 20.91 -0.32 -15.23
CA GLU A 241 20.74 -1.73 -14.87
C GLU A 241 19.90 -2.46 -15.92
N ASP A 242 20.34 -3.66 -16.31
CA ASP A 242 19.61 -4.48 -17.27
C ASP A 242 18.30 -5.02 -16.69
N GLU A 243 17.28 -5.11 -17.56
CA GLU A 243 15.98 -5.65 -17.17
C GLU A 243 16.07 -7.14 -16.79
N PRO A 244 15.52 -7.56 -15.64
CA PRO A 244 15.65 -8.94 -15.17
C PRO A 244 14.84 -9.91 -16.04
N TYR A 245 15.53 -10.86 -16.67
CA TYR A 245 14.88 -11.91 -17.45
C TYR A 245 14.26 -12.99 -16.55
N ARG A 246 12.94 -13.19 -16.66
CA ARG A 246 12.18 -14.22 -15.93
C ARG A 246 11.43 -15.11 -16.88
N SER A 247 11.79 -16.39 -16.92
CA SER A 247 11.16 -17.39 -17.79
C SER A 247 10.47 -18.51 -17.00
N CYS A 248 9.41 -19.05 -17.56
CA CYS A 248 8.78 -20.29 -17.12
C CYS A 248 8.18 -20.99 -18.34
N LYS A 249 8.05 -22.32 -18.31
CA LYS A 249 7.51 -23.08 -19.44
C LYS A 249 6.07 -22.68 -19.79
N ASN A 250 5.23 -22.48 -18.78
CA ASN A 250 3.86 -22.02 -18.97
C ASN A 250 3.39 -21.18 -17.77
N LYS A 251 2.96 -19.95 -18.04
CA LYS A 251 2.48 -19.00 -17.03
C LYS A 251 1.21 -19.47 -16.31
N ASN A 252 0.45 -20.41 -16.88
CA ASN A 252 -0.77 -20.97 -16.28
C ASN A 252 -0.48 -22.10 -15.30
N PHE A 253 0.70 -22.72 -15.38
CA PHE A 253 1.12 -23.83 -14.50
C PHE A 253 2.29 -23.41 -13.60
N ILE A 254 2.19 -22.22 -13.01
CA ILE A 254 3.11 -21.82 -11.95
C ILE A 254 2.85 -22.72 -10.74
N MET A 255 3.92 -23.30 -10.21
CA MET A 255 3.87 -24.15 -9.02
C MET A 255 3.23 -23.38 -7.86
N LYS A 256 2.25 -24.01 -7.21
CA LYS A 256 1.46 -23.43 -6.13
C LYS A 256 1.07 -24.49 -5.12
N VAL A 257 0.91 -24.07 -3.88
CA VAL A 257 0.47 -24.93 -2.76
C VAL A 257 -0.70 -24.23 -2.08
N MET A 258 -1.73 -25.00 -1.75
CA MET A 258 -2.88 -24.53 -1.00
C MET A 258 -2.62 -24.72 0.48
N PHE A 259 -3.03 -23.75 1.29
CA PHE A 259 -2.93 -23.84 2.74
C PHE A 259 -4.29 -23.55 3.35
N LEU A 260 -4.70 -24.39 4.30
CA LEU A 260 -5.77 -24.06 5.24
C LEU A 260 -5.13 -23.31 6.40
N VAL A 261 -5.60 -22.09 6.66
CA VAL A 261 -5.05 -21.24 7.72
C VAL A 261 -6.13 -21.02 8.78
N ALA A 262 -5.74 -21.11 10.05
CA ALA A 262 -6.61 -20.88 11.19
C ALA A 262 -5.99 -19.83 12.12
N VAL A 263 -6.75 -18.77 12.42
CA VAL A 263 -6.31 -17.64 13.25
C VAL A 263 -7.47 -17.14 14.10
N ALA A 264 -7.20 -16.95 15.38
CA ALA A 264 -8.07 -16.28 16.33
C ALA A 264 -7.51 -14.90 16.68
N ARG A 265 -8.28 -14.13 17.45
CA ARG A 265 -7.85 -12.81 17.89
C ARG A 265 -6.71 -12.90 18.92
N PRO A 266 -5.57 -12.22 18.71
CA PRO A 266 -4.48 -12.18 19.69
C PRO A 266 -4.90 -11.49 20.99
N ARG A 267 -4.29 -11.90 22.10
CA ARG A 267 -4.51 -11.36 23.45
C ARG A 267 -3.22 -10.73 23.97
N PHE A 268 -3.40 -9.66 24.74
CA PHE A 268 -2.34 -8.87 25.33
C PHE A 268 -2.65 -8.64 26.81
N ASP A 269 -1.63 -8.46 27.63
CA ASP A 269 -1.78 -8.02 29.01
C ASP A 269 -2.05 -6.50 29.10
N ASN A 270 -2.19 -5.99 30.31
CA ASN A 270 -2.44 -4.56 30.56
C ASN A 270 -1.26 -3.65 30.20
N GLU A 271 -0.06 -4.21 30.05
CA GLU A 271 1.15 -3.49 29.64
C GLU A 271 1.33 -3.50 28.12
N GLY A 272 0.50 -4.27 27.41
CA GLY A 272 0.54 -4.42 25.95
C GLY A 272 1.48 -5.53 25.47
N ASN A 273 1.99 -6.38 26.36
CA ASN A 273 2.79 -7.54 25.98
C ASN A 273 1.88 -8.65 25.45
N GLU A 274 2.35 -9.38 24.44
CA GLU A 274 1.62 -10.50 23.86
C GLU A 274 1.53 -11.67 24.86
N THR A 275 0.31 -12.00 25.29
CA THR A 275 0.04 -13.19 26.11
C THR A 275 -0.35 -14.39 25.24
N TRP A 276 -1.00 -14.13 24.11
CA TRP A 276 -1.36 -15.15 23.14
C TRP A 276 -1.43 -14.59 21.73
N SER A 277 -0.69 -15.19 20.80
CA SER A 277 -0.59 -14.70 19.42
C SER A 277 -1.88 -14.84 18.59
N GLY A 278 -2.83 -15.67 19.03
CA GLY A 278 -4.02 -16.04 18.25
C GLY A 278 -3.74 -16.99 17.08
N LYS A 279 -2.48 -17.37 16.84
CA LYS A 279 -2.09 -18.23 15.72
C LYS A 279 -2.36 -19.70 16.03
N ILE A 280 -3.37 -20.29 15.38
CA ILE A 280 -3.73 -21.70 15.56
C ILE A 280 -2.89 -22.59 14.64
N GLY A 281 -2.90 -22.34 13.33
CA GLY A 281 -2.04 -23.08 12.41
C GLY A 281 -2.14 -22.68 10.95
N VAL A 282 -1.18 -23.17 10.18
CA VAL A 282 -1.07 -23.05 8.73
C VAL A 282 -0.74 -24.42 8.16
N PHE A 283 -1.73 -25.04 7.53
CA PHE A 283 -1.69 -26.45 7.15
C PHE A 283 -1.56 -26.58 5.62
N PRO A 284 -0.41 -27.01 5.08
CA PRO A 284 -0.27 -27.25 3.65
C PRO A 284 -1.11 -28.45 3.21
N LEU A 285 -1.89 -28.29 2.15
CA LEU A 285 -2.63 -29.39 1.51
C LEU A 285 -1.71 -30.11 0.51
N VAL A 286 -0.97 -31.09 1.02
CA VAL A 286 0.03 -31.85 0.26
C VAL A 286 0.01 -33.33 0.59
N ASP A 287 0.34 -34.16 -0.40
CA ASP A 287 0.57 -35.59 -0.26
C ASP A 287 2.05 -35.92 -0.41
N LYS A 288 2.55 -36.86 0.39
CA LYS A 288 3.88 -37.44 0.19
C LYS A 288 3.75 -38.70 -0.68
N VAL A 289 4.16 -38.60 -1.95
CA VAL A 289 4.02 -39.69 -2.93
C VAL A 289 5.40 -40.18 -3.35
N PRO A 290 5.69 -41.50 -3.33
CA PRO A 290 6.97 -42.01 -3.81
C PRO A 290 7.16 -41.74 -5.30
N ALA A 291 8.36 -41.32 -5.67
CA ALA A 291 8.76 -41.10 -7.05
C ALA A 291 8.62 -42.40 -7.86
N LYS A 292 7.79 -42.40 -8.90
CA LYS A 292 7.57 -43.59 -9.75
C LYS A 292 8.73 -43.89 -10.69
N ARG A 293 9.58 -42.91 -10.99
CA ARG A 293 10.71 -43.01 -11.92
C ARG A 293 11.92 -42.33 -11.29
N SER A 294 13.09 -42.90 -11.50
CA SER A 294 14.36 -42.22 -11.22
C SER A 294 14.53 -41.04 -12.16
N SER A 295 15.09 -39.94 -11.65
CA SER A 295 15.59 -38.83 -12.44
C SER A 295 17.03 -38.53 -12.04
N VAL A 296 17.71 -37.66 -12.79
CA VAL A 296 19.08 -37.21 -12.49
C VAL A 296 19.20 -36.68 -11.05
N ASN A 297 18.13 -36.10 -10.52
CA ASN A 297 18.15 -35.45 -9.21
C ASN A 297 17.60 -36.34 -8.08
N ARG A 298 17.09 -37.54 -8.36
CA ARG A 298 16.54 -38.44 -7.32
C ARG A 298 16.30 -39.88 -7.80
N PRO A 299 16.58 -40.89 -6.97
CA PRO A 299 16.23 -42.29 -7.26
C PRO A 299 14.72 -42.53 -7.16
N SER A 300 14.25 -43.58 -7.85
CA SER A 300 12.88 -44.08 -7.73
C SER A 300 12.59 -44.46 -6.27
N GLY A 301 11.37 -44.18 -5.79
CA GLY A 301 10.95 -44.44 -4.41
C GLY A 301 11.15 -43.28 -3.44
N THR A 302 11.91 -42.24 -3.79
CA THR A 302 12.06 -41.04 -2.94
C THR A 302 10.69 -40.38 -2.73
N LEU A 303 10.31 -40.08 -1.49
CA LEU A 303 9.04 -39.41 -1.20
C LEU A 303 9.07 -37.96 -1.71
N GLU A 304 8.10 -37.63 -2.55
CA GLU A 304 7.92 -36.28 -3.09
C GLU A 304 6.68 -35.63 -2.52
N THR A 305 6.82 -34.38 -2.07
CA THR A 305 5.69 -33.55 -1.67
C THR A 305 4.95 -33.05 -2.91
N LYS A 306 3.69 -33.44 -3.07
CA LYS A 306 2.82 -33.02 -4.16
C LYS A 306 1.64 -32.21 -3.65
N PRO A 307 1.36 -31.02 -4.21
CA PRO A 307 0.18 -30.25 -3.85
C PRO A 307 -1.11 -30.99 -4.19
N ILE A 308 -2.06 -31.01 -3.26
CA ILE A 308 -3.44 -31.44 -3.54
C ILE A 308 -4.10 -30.33 -4.35
N THR A 309 -4.53 -30.63 -5.58
CA THR A 309 -5.04 -29.61 -6.51
C THR A 309 -6.52 -29.31 -6.38
N SER A 310 -7.29 -30.19 -5.74
CA SER A 310 -8.74 -30.07 -5.57
C SER A 310 -9.13 -30.44 -4.14
N ILE A 311 -9.86 -29.55 -3.46
CA ILE A 311 -10.42 -29.82 -2.13
C ILE A 311 -11.77 -30.50 -2.33
N THR A 312 -11.92 -31.71 -1.78
CA THR A 312 -13.23 -32.34 -1.62
C THR A 312 -13.76 -32.10 -0.21
N LYS A 313 -15.04 -32.37 0.01
CA LYS A 313 -15.66 -32.22 1.32
C LYS A 313 -15.01 -33.12 2.38
N GLU A 314 -14.59 -34.31 1.97
CA GLU A 314 -13.87 -35.27 2.81
C GLU A 314 -12.51 -34.73 3.21
N VAL A 315 -11.76 -34.13 2.28
CA VAL A 315 -10.46 -33.50 2.57
C VAL A 315 -10.63 -32.35 3.55
N SER A 316 -11.58 -31.44 3.32
CA SER A 316 -11.87 -30.33 4.23
C SER A 316 -12.21 -30.84 5.63
N ARG A 317 -13.11 -31.83 5.74
CA ARG A 317 -13.47 -32.47 7.01
C ARG A 317 -12.28 -33.11 7.71
N MET A 318 -11.45 -33.86 6.99
CA MET A 318 -10.27 -34.50 7.57
C MET A 318 -9.26 -33.47 8.09
N PHE A 319 -9.08 -32.35 7.40
CA PHE A 319 -8.21 -31.28 7.88
C PHE A 319 -8.79 -30.61 9.12
N LEU A 320 -10.10 -30.35 9.16
CA LEU A 320 -10.75 -29.82 10.36
C LEU A 320 -10.57 -30.74 11.56
N ILE A 321 -10.91 -32.02 11.42
CA ILE A 321 -10.90 -33.00 12.51
C ILE A 321 -9.47 -33.36 12.95
N ASN A 322 -8.56 -33.60 12.00
CA ASN A 322 -7.24 -34.16 12.32
C ASN A 322 -6.14 -33.08 12.46
N LYS A 323 -6.41 -31.83 12.06
CA LYS A 323 -5.40 -30.75 12.11
C LYS A 323 -5.91 -29.55 12.90
N VAL A 324 -7.05 -28.98 12.51
CA VAL A 324 -7.53 -27.72 13.11
C VAL A 324 -8.00 -27.95 14.55
N LEU A 325 -8.88 -28.93 14.80
CA LEU A 325 -9.39 -29.19 16.15
C LEU A 325 -8.27 -29.54 17.14
N PRO A 326 -7.31 -30.44 16.85
CA PRO A 326 -6.19 -30.70 17.74
C PRO A 326 -5.35 -29.45 18.00
N ALA A 327 -5.06 -28.64 16.97
CA ALA A 327 -4.29 -27.41 17.12
C ALA A 327 -5.02 -26.37 17.98
N ILE A 328 -6.36 -26.27 17.88
CA ILE A 328 -7.16 -25.44 18.78
C ILE A 328 -7.00 -25.96 20.20
N LYS A 329 -7.30 -27.24 20.46
CA LYS A 329 -7.24 -27.82 21.82
C LYS A 329 -5.85 -27.69 22.47
N GLU A 330 -4.79 -27.79 21.68
CA GLU A 330 -3.41 -27.64 22.16
C GLU A 330 -3.05 -26.18 22.49
N LYS A 331 -3.44 -25.23 21.62
CA LYS A 331 -2.98 -23.84 21.70
C LYS A 331 -3.96 -22.89 22.35
N TRP A 332 -5.20 -23.30 22.58
CA TRP A 332 -6.22 -22.45 23.20
C TRP A 332 -5.83 -22.11 24.64
N PRO A 333 -5.98 -20.84 25.08
CA PRO A 333 -5.64 -20.52 26.46
C PRO A 333 -6.57 -21.25 27.42
N ARG A 334 -5.98 -21.99 28.36
CA ARG A 334 -6.71 -22.91 29.26
C ARG A 334 -7.77 -22.22 30.12
N GLU A 335 -7.53 -20.97 30.48
CA GLU A 335 -8.45 -20.14 31.27
C GLU A 335 -9.79 -19.86 30.55
N TYR A 336 -9.83 -19.98 29.22
CA TYR A 336 -11.04 -19.80 28.41
C TYR A 336 -11.48 -21.10 27.71
N ALA A 337 -10.97 -22.26 28.15
CA ALA A 337 -11.32 -23.54 27.51
C ALA A 337 -12.78 -23.98 27.77
N SER A 338 -13.41 -23.46 28.83
CA SER A 338 -14.81 -23.72 29.16
C SER A 338 -15.81 -22.83 28.41
N GLU A 339 -15.33 -21.81 27.68
CA GLU A 339 -16.18 -20.94 26.89
C GLU A 339 -16.44 -21.55 25.50
N PRO A 340 -17.60 -21.27 24.88
CA PRO A 340 -17.88 -21.70 23.51
C PRO A 340 -16.90 -21.07 22.51
N ILE A 341 -16.29 -21.91 21.69
CA ILE A 341 -15.37 -21.53 20.61
C ILE A 341 -16.09 -21.66 19.28
N TYR A 342 -16.08 -20.61 18.47
CA TYR A 342 -16.71 -20.62 17.14
C TYR A 342 -15.65 -20.65 16.05
N ILE A 343 -15.74 -21.60 15.13
CA ILE A 343 -14.92 -21.65 13.92
C ILE A 343 -15.75 -21.05 12.78
N GLN A 344 -15.32 -19.90 12.27
CA GLN A 344 -15.93 -19.23 11.12
C GLN A 344 -15.29 -19.70 9.81
N GLN A 345 -16.12 -20.21 8.91
CA GLN A 345 -15.76 -20.62 7.55
C GLN A 345 -16.66 -19.96 6.50
N ASP A 346 -16.29 -20.06 5.21
CA ASP A 346 -17.14 -19.65 4.10
C ASP A 346 -18.20 -20.71 3.73
N ASN A 347 -19.07 -20.38 2.76
CA ASN A 347 -20.13 -21.27 2.28
C ASN A 347 -19.76 -22.08 1.03
N ALA A 348 -18.47 -22.39 0.81
CA ALA A 348 -18.06 -23.18 -0.33
C ALA A 348 -18.72 -24.58 -0.29
N PRO A 349 -19.11 -25.16 -1.45
CA PRO A 349 -19.76 -26.47 -1.49
C PRO A 349 -18.92 -27.61 -0.88
N CYS A 350 -17.59 -27.46 -0.84
CA CYS A 350 -16.68 -28.41 -0.21
C CYS A 350 -16.57 -28.26 1.31
N HIS A 351 -17.24 -27.29 1.93
CA HIS A 351 -17.15 -27.10 3.37
C HIS A 351 -18.04 -28.05 4.16
N VAL A 352 -17.62 -28.30 5.39
CA VAL A 352 -18.32 -29.19 6.31
C VAL A 352 -19.60 -28.51 6.80
N SER A 353 -20.70 -29.24 6.75
CA SER A 353 -21.97 -28.75 7.30
C SER A 353 -21.84 -28.53 8.80
N ILE A 354 -22.50 -27.50 9.33
CA ILE A 354 -22.52 -27.18 10.77
C ILE A 354 -23.04 -28.37 11.59
N ASN A 355 -23.93 -29.19 11.02
CA ASN A 355 -24.53 -30.36 11.67
C ASN A 355 -23.79 -31.68 11.36
N ASN A 356 -22.52 -31.63 10.94
CA ASN A 356 -21.78 -32.85 10.63
C ASN A 356 -21.45 -33.64 11.90
N GLU A 357 -21.97 -34.86 12.01
CA GLU A 357 -21.84 -35.72 13.20
C GLU A 357 -20.39 -36.00 13.58
N GLU A 358 -19.55 -36.41 12.63
CA GLU A 358 -18.13 -36.69 12.90
C GLU A 358 -17.38 -35.47 13.43
N PHE A 359 -17.65 -34.29 12.85
CA PHE A 359 -17.08 -33.04 13.35
C PHE A 359 -17.56 -32.73 14.77
N LEU A 360 -18.86 -32.83 15.04
CA LEU A 360 -19.44 -32.52 16.35
C LEU A 360 -18.90 -33.45 17.46
N LEU A 361 -18.72 -34.75 17.14
CA LEU A 361 -18.10 -35.71 18.05
C LEU A 361 -16.64 -35.33 18.35
N ALA A 362 -15.86 -35.04 17.32
CA ALA A 362 -14.46 -34.63 17.51
C ALA A 362 -14.33 -33.26 18.22
N ALA A 363 -15.27 -32.36 17.98
CA ALA A 363 -15.30 -31.01 18.56
C ALA A 363 -15.60 -31.02 20.06
N SER A 364 -16.47 -31.91 20.52
CA SER A 364 -16.87 -32.05 21.93
C SER A 364 -15.89 -32.88 22.77
N GLU A 365 -15.01 -33.63 22.14
CA GLU A 365 -14.00 -34.43 22.83
C GLU A 365 -13.04 -33.54 23.66
N GLY A 366 -12.80 -33.93 24.91
CA GLY A 366 -11.90 -33.21 25.82
C GLY A 366 -12.56 -32.05 26.58
N GLY A 367 -13.90 -31.95 26.57
CA GLY A 367 -14.64 -30.96 27.35
C GLY A 367 -14.73 -29.57 26.72
N PHE A 368 -14.30 -29.44 25.47
CA PHE A 368 -14.43 -28.20 24.69
C PHE A 368 -15.82 -28.11 24.05
N ASP A 369 -16.35 -26.88 23.92
CA ASP A 369 -17.55 -26.58 23.13
C ASP A 369 -17.13 -25.83 21.86
N ILE A 370 -16.76 -26.59 20.81
CA ILE A 370 -16.35 -26.01 19.51
C ILE A 370 -17.48 -26.15 18.50
N ARG A 371 -17.89 -25.03 17.90
CA ARG A 371 -19.01 -24.95 16.96
C ARG A 371 -18.59 -24.34 15.63
N LEU A 372 -19.18 -24.78 14.53
CA LEU A 372 -19.00 -24.14 13.22
C LEU A 372 -20.03 -23.05 13.02
N ILE A 373 -19.59 -21.92 12.46
CA ILE A 373 -20.44 -20.85 11.95
C ILE A 373 -20.04 -20.52 10.53
N CYS A 374 -21.02 -20.10 9.73
CA CYS A 374 -20.77 -19.66 8.36
C CYS A 374 -20.92 -18.15 8.26
N GLN A 375 -19.97 -17.51 7.58
CA GLN A 375 -20.13 -16.11 7.19
C GLN A 375 -21.18 -15.98 6.07
N PRO A 376 -21.72 -14.77 5.82
CA PRO A 376 -22.69 -14.57 4.75
C PRO A 376 -22.10 -14.87 3.36
N PRO A 377 -22.91 -15.29 2.37
CA PRO A 377 -22.46 -15.51 1.00
C PRO A 377 -21.76 -14.29 0.40
N ASN A 378 -20.78 -14.52 -0.49
CA ASN A 378 -20.04 -13.48 -1.23
C ASN A 378 -19.41 -12.38 -0.35
N SER A 379 -18.98 -12.72 0.86
CA SER A 379 -18.54 -11.76 1.87
C SER A 379 -17.09 -11.96 2.34
N PRO A 380 -16.08 -11.88 1.44
CA PRO A 380 -14.68 -12.01 1.84
C PRO A 380 -14.22 -10.89 2.79
N ASP A 381 -14.91 -9.75 2.78
CA ASP A 381 -14.70 -8.63 3.70
C ASP A 381 -15.16 -8.91 5.14
N LEU A 382 -15.85 -10.04 5.37
CA LEU A 382 -16.28 -10.50 6.69
C LEU A 382 -15.38 -11.62 7.27
N ASN A 383 -14.27 -11.96 6.60
CA ASN A 383 -13.22 -12.86 7.11
C ASN A 383 -11.91 -12.09 7.32
N ILE A 384 -11.30 -12.18 8.51
CA ILE A 384 -10.01 -11.53 8.76
C ILE A 384 -8.89 -12.06 7.86
N LEU A 385 -9.02 -13.32 7.41
CA LEU A 385 -8.03 -13.96 6.55
C LEU A 385 -7.95 -13.27 5.18
N ASP A 386 -9.09 -13.17 4.51
CA ASP A 386 -9.24 -12.46 3.23
C ASP A 386 -9.06 -10.94 3.36
N LEU A 387 -9.55 -10.34 4.45
CA LEU A 387 -9.56 -8.89 4.63
C LEU A 387 -8.15 -8.29 4.69
N GLY A 388 -7.17 -9.03 5.20
CA GLY A 388 -5.79 -8.52 5.24
C GLY A 388 -4.72 -9.54 5.60
N PHE A 389 -5.03 -10.57 6.37
CA PHE A 389 -4.00 -11.48 6.91
C PHE A 389 -3.26 -12.22 5.79
N PHE A 390 -4.00 -12.72 4.80
CA PHE A 390 -3.44 -13.39 3.65
C PHE A 390 -2.57 -12.49 2.79
N SER A 391 -2.99 -11.23 2.58
CA SER A 391 -2.19 -10.24 1.86
C SER A 391 -0.87 -9.97 2.58
N ALA A 392 -0.89 -9.88 3.92
CA ALA A 392 0.29 -9.67 4.73
C ALA A 392 1.27 -10.85 4.69
N ILE A 393 0.79 -12.08 4.91
CA ILE A 393 1.65 -13.28 4.82
C ILE A 393 2.20 -13.45 3.40
N GLN A 394 1.39 -13.21 2.39
CA GLN A 394 1.82 -13.29 1.00
C GLN A 394 2.91 -12.26 0.67
N ALA A 395 2.83 -11.04 1.23
CA ALA A 395 3.88 -10.04 1.09
C ALA A 395 5.19 -10.46 1.79
N LEU A 396 5.11 -11.08 2.97
CA LEU A 396 6.28 -11.63 3.67
C LEU A 396 6.92 -12.78 2.90
N GLN A 397 6.11 -13.73 2.42
CA GLN A 397 6.56 -14.88 1.64
C GLN A 397 7.32 -14.45 0.38
N GLN A 398 6.86 -13.39 -0.28
CA GLN A 398 7.45 -12.90 -1.54
C GLN A 398 8.81 -12.22 -1.40
N LYS A 399 9.24 -11.91 -0.17
CA LYS A 399 10.60 -11.44 0.11
C LYS A 399 11.64 -12.55 -0.09
N ASN A 400 11.21 -13.81 -0.06
CA ASN A 400 12.08 -14.97 -0.22
C ASN A 400 11.90 -15.57 -1.62
N ALA A 401 13.02 -15.99 -2.22
CA ALA A 401 13.01 -16.72 -3.48
C ALA A 401 12.95 -18.22 -3.20
N THR A 402 11.83 -18.85 -3.55
CA THR A 402 11.61 -20.29 -3.39
C THR A 402 11.76 -21.00 -4.74
N LYS A 403 12.34 -22.20 -4.75
CA LYS A 403 12.56 -23.03 -5.94
C LYS A 403 11.87 -24.39 -5.86
N THR A 404 11.59 -24.89 -4.65
CA THR A 404 10.95 -26.20 -4.42
C THR A 404 9.63 -26.08 -3.65
N VAL A 405 8.78 -27.11 -3.72
CA VAL A 405 7.50 -27.16 -2.99
C VAL A 405 7.76 -27.08 -1.47
N ASP A 406 8.76 -27.83 -0.98
CA ASP A 406 9.09 -27.85 0.45
C ASP A 406 9.64 -26.50 0.92
N GLU A 407 10.47 -25.82 0.13
CA GLU A 407 10.89 -24.45 0.43
C GLU A 407 9.71 -23.47 0.47
N LEU A 408 8.75 -23.60 -0.45
CA LEU A 408 7.54 -22.76 -0.43
C LEU A 408 6.72 -23.00 0.84
N ILE A 409 6.56 -24.26 1.26
CA ILE A 409 5.89 -24.60 2.52
C ILE A 409 6.61 -23.96 3.70
N GLN A 410 7.92 -24.15 3.79
CA GLN A 410 8.71 -23.61 4.90
C GLN A 410 8.63 -22.08 4.94
N VAL A 411 8.73 -21.40 3.80
CA VAL A 411 8.66 -19.94 3.75
C VAL A 411 7.27 -19.43 4.15
N VAL A 412 6.18 -20.09 3.73
CA VAL A 412 4.82 -19.71 4.13
C VAL A 412 4.64 -19.90 5.64
N GLN A 413 5.12 -21.02 6.21
CA GLN A 413 5.08 -21.27 7.65
C GLN A 413 5.89 -20.21 8.42
N ASN A 414 7.12 -19.93 8.00
CA ASN A 414 7.94 -18.88 8.61
C ASN A 414 7.28 -17.49 8.50
N SER A 415 6.60 -17.20 7.39
CA SER A 415 5.89 -15.93 7.19
C SER A 415 4.67 -15.81 8.10
N TYR A 416 3.96 -16.92 8.34
CA TYR A 416 2.88 -17.00 9.31
C TYR A 416 3.38 -16.76 10.74
N ASP A 417 4.47 -17.41 11.12
CA ASP A 417 5.09 -17.28 12.44
C ASP A 417 5.70 -15.88 12.67
N ALA A 418 6.29 -15.28 11.64
CA ALA A 418 6.88 -13.95 11.71
C ALA A 418 5.87 -12.79 11.68
N PHE A 419 4.62 -13.02 11.27
CA PHE A 419 3.63 -11.95 11.19
C PHE A 419 3.25 -11.42 12.58
N SER A 420 3.26 -10.10 12.77
CA SER A 420 3.03 -9.46 14.07
C SER A 420 1.60 -9.68 14.58
N SER A 421 1.45 -10.08 15.85
CA SER A 421 0.13 -10.17 16.49
C SER A 421 -0.50 -8.80 16.71
N VAL A 422 0.29 -7.74 16.87
CA VAL A 422 -0.23 -6.37 16.92
C VAL A 422 -0.89 -6.00 15.59
N ASP A 423 -0.26 -6.33 14.46
CA ASP A 423 -0.83 -6.09 13.13
C ASP A 423 -2.01 -7.01 12.85
N SER A 424 -1.98 -8.26 13.33
CA SER A 424 -3.14 -9.15 13.28
C SER A 424 -4.34 -8.56 14.02
N ASN A 425 -4.16 -8.02 15.22
CA ASN A 425 -5.25 -7.36 15.98
C ASN A 425 -5.85 -6.16 15.23
N LYS A 426 -5.04 -5.39 14.49
CA LYS A 426 -5.53 -4.27 13.67
C LYS A 426 -6.50 -4.72 12.58
N ILE A 427 -6.39 -5.96 12.08
CA ILE A 427 -7.28 -6.54 11.08
C ILE A 427 -8.66 -6.82 11.69
N PHE A 428 -8.74 -7.29 12.94
CA PHE A 428 -10.02 -7.45 13.65
C PHE A 428 -10.76 -6.11 13.82
N LEU A 429 -10.03 -5.02 14.12
CA LEU A 429 -10.63 -3.68 14.11
C LEU A 429 -11.03 -3.21 12.71
N THR A 430 -10.29 -3.62 11.66
CA THR A 430 -10.75 -3.40 10.28
C THR A 430 -12.07 -4.11 10.03
N LEU A 431 -12.21 -5.38 10.46
CA LEU A 431 -13.42 -6.17 10.28
C LEU A 431 -14.64 -5.49 10.92
N GLN A 432 -14.51 -5.03 12.16
CA GLN A 432 -15.57 -4.27 12.83
C GLN A 432 -15.90 -2.96 12.07
N SER A 433 -14.89 -2.25 11.56
CA SER A 433 -15.12 -1.05 10.74
C SER A 433 -15.82 -1.36 9.41
N CYS A 434 -15.54 -2.52 8.79
CA CYS A 434 -16.25 -2.99 7.61
C CYS A 434 -17.70 -3.30 7.95
N MET A 435 -17.99 -3.97 9.07
CA MET A 435 -19.37 -4.23 9.52
C MET A 435 -20.18 -2.93 9.70
N ILE A 436 -19.56 -1.87 10.25
CA ILE A 436 -20.19 -0.54 10.34
C ILE A 436 -20.54 0.00 8.94
N GLU A 437 -19.61 -0.06 7.99
CA GLU A 437 -19.88 0.42 6.63
C GLU A 437 -20.93 -0.41 5.92
N ILE A 438 -20.93 -1.74 6.10
CA ILE A 438 -21.96 -2.65 5.57
C ILE A 438 -23.34 -2.24 6.07
N MET A 439 -23.46 -1.92 7.36
CA MET A 439 -24.70 -1.40 7.94
C MET A 439 -25.11 -0.07 7.28
N LYS A 440 -24.19 0.89 7.12
CA LYS A 440 -24.47 2.19 6.47
C LYS A 440 -24.93 2.05 5.02
N VAL A 441 -24.36 1.12 4.26
CA VAL A 441 -24.72 0.87 2.86
C VAL A 441 -25.79 -0.22 2.70
N ARG A 442 -26.54 -0.53 3.77
CA ARG A 442 -27.67 -1.48 3.77
C ARG A 442 -27.32 -2.86 3.21
N GLY A 443 -26.17 -3.41 3.61
CA GLY A 443 -25.72 -4.75 3.23
C GLY A 443 -24.90 -4.82 1.95
N SER A 444 -24.85 -3.73 1.16
CA SER A 444 -24.07 -3.66 -0.08
C SER A 444 -22.56 -3.82 0.15
N ASN A 445 -21.83 -4.18 -0.91
CA ASN A 445 -20.36 -4.18 -0.92
C ASN A 445 -19.78 -2.90 -1.55
N ASN A 446 -20.62 -1.91 -1.87
CA ASN A 446 -20.20 -0.64 -2.46
C ASN A 446 -19.75 0.38 -1.40
N TYR A 447 -18.68 0.04 -0.69
CA TYR A 447 -18.02 0.94 0.23
C TYR A 447 -16.49 0.83 0.09
N LYS A 448 -15.78 1.72 0.77
CA LYS A 448 -14.32 1.68 0.90
C LYS A 448 -13.98 1.30 2.34
N ILE A 449 -12.95 0.47 2.51
CA ILE A 449 -12.47 0.10 3.84
C ILE A 449 -12.05 1.38 4.59
N PRO A 450 -12.62 1.66 5.77
CA PRO A 450 -12.29 2.86 6.54
C PRO A 450 -10.84 2.86 7.03
N HIS A 451 -10.18 4.02 6.90
CA HIS A 451 -8.85 4.21 7.46
C HIS A 451 -8.92 4.97 8.79
N ILE A 452 -9.03 4.24 9.91
CA ILE A 452 -9.20 4.81 11.25
C ILE A 452 -7.87 5.18 11.95
N LYS A 453 -6.76 5.32 11.21
CA LYS A 453 -5.43 5.72 11.73
C LYS A 453 -4.96 4.87 12.94
N LYS A 454 -5.15 3.55 12.86
CA LYS A 454 -4.85 2.60 13.95
C LYS A 454 -3.43 2.74 14.52
N ASP A 455 -2.43 2.98 13.67
CA ASP A 455 -1.04 3.16 14.13
C ASP A 455 -0.84 4.43 14.97
N VAL A 456 -1.58 5.49 14.65
CA VAL A 456 -1.55 6.73 15.45
C VAL A 456 -2.20 6.47 16.80
N MET A 457 -3.37 5.82 16.81
CA MET A 457 -4.07 5.46 18.05
C MET A 457 -3.25 4.52 18.94
N LEU A 458 -2.57 3.54 18.34
CA LEU A 458 -1.70 2.61 19.05
C LEU A 458 -0.52 3.34 19.71
N ARG A 459 0.16 4.24 18.98
CA ARG A 459 1.27 5.05 19.54
C ARG A 459 0.82 5.97 20.67
N GLN A 460 -0.44 6.37 20.67
CA GLN A 460 -1.05 7.20 21.71
C GLN A 460 -1.66 6.37 22.85
N ALA A 461 -1.58 5.03 22.80
CA ALA A 461 -2.20 4.10 23.75
C ALA A 461 -3.73 4.28 23.91
N ILE A 462 -4.41 4.72 22.84
CA ILE A 462 -5.88 4.94 22.80
C ILE A 462 -6.59 4.03 21.80
N LEU A 463 -5.90 3.03 21.23
CA LEU A 463 -6.52 2.11 20.29
C LEU A 463 -7.57 1.26 21.03
N PRO A 464 -8.85 1.33 20.66
CA PRO A 464 -9.90 0.61 21.37
C PRO A 464 -9.79 -0.90 21.10
N ALA A 465 -10.17 -1.71 22.09
CA ALA A 465 -10.28 -3.16 21.92
C ALA A 465 -11.48 -3.54 21.02
N GLN A 466 -12.53 -2.74 20.99
CA GLN A 466 -13.75 -2.96 20.23
C GLN A 466 -14.28 -1.62 19.74
N LEU A 467 -14.87 -1.58 18.56
CA LEU A 467 -15.55 -0.39 18.05
C LEU A 467 -16.98 -0.31 18.57
N ASN A 468 -17.42 0.92 18.83
CA ASN A 468 -18.83 1.22 19.08
C ASN A 468 -19.54 1.44 17.74
N CYS A 469 -20.84 1.17 17.74
CA CYS A 469 -21.74 1.42 16.62
C CYS A 469 -22.79 2.44 17.05
N GLU A 470 -23.11 3.37 16.16
CA GLU A 470 -24.15 4.37 16.45
C GLU A 470 -25.51 3.69 16.63
N LYS A 471 -26.19 3.96 17.75
CA LYS A 471 -27.52 3.40 18.05
C LYS A 471 -28.52 3.63 16.93
N LYS A 472 -28.55 4.84 16.38
CA LYS A 472 -29.42 5.20 15.26
C LYS A 472 -29.19 4.30 14.04
N LEU A 473 -27.93 3.98 13.73
CA LEU A 473 -27.59 3.10 12.62
C LEU A 473 -28.11 1.67 12.86
N VAL A 474 -28.02 1.17 14.10
CA VAL A 474 -28.54 -0.16 14.46
C VAL A 474 -30.07 -0.19 14.31
N GLU A 475 -30.77 0.84 14.77
CA GLU A 475 -32.22 0.98 14.61
C GLU A 475 -32.64 1.00 13.14
N GLU A 476 -31.95 1.80 12.31
CA GLU A 476 -32.18 1.86 10.85
C GLU A 476 -31.98 0.50 10.16
N VAL A 477 -30.98 -0.28 10.60
CA VAL A 477 -30.74 -1.63 10.05
C VAL A 477 -31.82 -2.62 10.47
N ILE A 478 -32.29 -2.56 11.72
CA ILE A 478 -33.38 -3.41 12.20
C ILE A 478 -34.66 -3.11 11.41
N GLU A 479 -35.00 -1.83 11.21
CA GLU A 479 -36.13 -1.42 10.38
C GLU A 479 -35.99 -1.89 8.93
N CYS A 480 -34.78 -1.78 8.36
CA CYS A 480 -34.48 -2.27 7.01
C CYS A 480 -34.65 -3.79 6.85
N LEU A 481 -34.53 -4.57 7.93
CA LEU A 481 -34.72 -6.02 7.91
C LEU A 481 -36.19 -6.44 8.12
N GLN A 482 -37.01 -5.57 8.70
CA GLN A 482 -38.44 -5.79 8.90
C GLN A 482 -39.27 -5.46 7.65
N ASN A 483 -38.76 -4.55 6.82
CA ASN A 483 -39.29 -4.24 5.49
C ASN A 483 -38.71 -5.17 4.40
#